data_AF-A0A847BKP3-F1
#
_entry.id   AF-A0A847BKP3-F1
#
_cell.length_a   1.000
_cell.length_b   1.000
_cell.length_c   1.000
_cell.angle_alpha   90.00
_cell.angle_beta   90.00
_cell.angle_gamma   90.00
#
_symmetry.space_group_name_H-M   'P 1'
#
loop_
_entity.id
_entity.type
_entity.pdbx_description
1 polymer ?
#
loop_
_entity_poly.entity_id
_entity_poly.type
_entity_poly.pdbx_seq_one_letter_code
_entity_poly.pdbx_strand_id
1 'polypeptide(L)'
;MKSTSSRARKIAKRHGLAYVAIEDGFLRSRGLGVMGHAPHSLVVDRTGIYYDATRPSDLEQLILDASEAPERLRRAQDGIARLRQLRLSKYNHASDYPLPSGTRPRVLVVDQTLGDASIALGLANAHRFQTMLETALAEHPDAEILIKTHPDVTSGKKQGHLMQDGLPDRCRLVTEDINPWALLDAVEAVHVVTSQLGFEALLAGRRVICHGMPFYAGWGLTDDRLTCTRRSRPRTLEQLFDAAYLRYARYANPYTGERCRFEDTLELIAEQKQRNEALAGDWLGVGFSTWKRGFMGHFLGDNARLRHVAKAKRAVPGTHEQLLVWSSQDDTLAALEPQRTQVPLWRVEDGFIRSLGLGVDLIKPLSLVLDRRGIHYDPAQPSDLEQLLQETDFDAALLARARLLRQRLVELGLTKYNVGENSGPLPSPPTGKRRLLVVGQVESDASLRHGSPQVTSNSELLRRVRHANPDACILYKPHPD
;
A
#
# COMPACT_ATOMS: atom_id res chain seq x y z
N MET A 1 14.44 26.69 -10.52
CA MET A 1 14.00 26.81 -9.10
C MET A 1 12.49 26.64 -9.01
N LYS A 2 11.95 25.92 -8.01
CA LYS A 2 10.50 25.76 -7.82
C LYS A 2 9.86 27.11 -7.41
N SER A 3 8.83 27.54 -8.13
CA SER A 3 8.13 28.82 -7.91
C SER A 3 7.56 28.93 -6.49
N THR A 4 7.02 27.83 -5.95
CA THR A 4 6.42 27.73 -4.62
C THR A 4 7.40 28.04 -3.48
N SER A 5 8.71 27.77 -3.67
CA SER A 5 9.74 28.00 -2.65
C SER A 5 10.33 29.42 -2.66
N SER A 6 10.08 30.21 -3.70
CA SER A 6 10.74 31.51 -3.93
C SER A 6 10.46 32.51 -2.80
N ARG A 7 9.21 32.59 -2.34
CA ARG A 7 8.81 33.51 -1.26
C ARG A 7 9.51 33.17 0.06
N ALA A 8 9.49 31.90 0.46
CA ALA A 8 10.12 31.44 1.70
C ALA A 8 11.64 31.71 1.70
N ARG A 9 12.33 31.44 0.59
CA ARG A 9 13.76 31.71 0.44
C ARG A 9 14.08 33.20 0.51
N LYS A 10 13.28 34.07 -0.11
CA LYS A 10 13.44 35.53 -0.04
C LYS A 10 13.28 36.04 1.40
N ILE A 11 12.29 35.54 2.12
CA ILE A 11 12.07 35.87 3.54
C ILE A 11 13.26 35.41 4.37
N ALA A 12 13.67 34.14 4.24
CA ALA A 12 14.82 33.60 4.96
C ALA A 12 16.09 34.44 4.72
N LYS A 13 16.39 34.78 3.46
CA LYS A 13 17.52 35.64 3.11
C LYS A 13 17.40 37.05 3.71
N ARG A 14 16.22 37.67 3.64
CA ARG A 14 15.99 39.02 4.19
C ARG A 14 16.19 39.08 5.70
N HIS A 15 15.83 38.01 6.41
CA HIS A 15 15.89 37.95 7.87
C HIS A 15 17.12 37.18 8.41
N GLY A 16 18.07 36.78 7.55
CA GLY A 16 19.25 36.02 7.96
C GLY A 16 18.94 34.64 8.55
N LEU A 17 17.79 34.05 8.20
CA LEU A 17 17.35 32.75 8.70
C LEU A 17 17.83 31.61 7.79
N ALA A 18 18.07 30.45 8.38
CA ALA A 18 18.32 29.22 7.63
C ALA A 18 17.05 28.82 6.83
N TYR A 19 17.24 28.44 5.57
CA TYR A 19 16.16 27.87 4.75
C TYR A 19 16.27 26.35 4.76
N VAL A 20 15.17 25.68 5.08
CA VAL A 20 15.05 24.22 5.03
C VAL A 20 14.18 23.84 3.85
N ALA A 21 14.73 23.08 2.90
CA ALA A 21 13.98 22.49 1.81
C ALA A 21 13.29 21.21 2.30
N ILE A 22 12.01 21.06 1.98
CA ILE A 22 11.24 19.86 2.27
C ILE A 22 10.66 19.35 0.96
N GLU A 23 10.78 18.04 0.72
CA GLU A 23 10.20 17.35 -0.42
C GLU A 23 9.65 15.99 0.01
N ASP A 24 8.84 15.38 -0.83
CA ASP A 24 8.45 13.98 -0.68
C ASP A 24 9.69 13.09 -0.63
N GLY A 25 9.67 12.09 0.27
CA GLY A 25 10.71 11.08 0.31
C GLY A 25 10.62 10.09 -0.86
N PHE A 26 11.65 9.26 -0.97
CA PHE A 26 11.84 8.37 -2.12
C PHE A 26 10.85 7.19 -2.13
N LEU A 27 10.45 6.68 -0.95
CA LEU A 27 9.31 5.78 -0.77
C LEU A 27 8.17 6.58 -0.14
N ARG A 28 7.29 7.15 -0.96
CA ARG A 28 6.35 8.17 -0.49
C ARG A 28 5.09 7.56 0.10
N SER A 29 4.36 6.75 -0.64
CA SER A 29 2.99 6.35 -0.25
C SER A 29 2.43 5.21 -1.09
N ARG A 30 1.27 4.69 -0.69
CA ARG A 30 0.46 3.77 -1.50
C ARG A 30 0.06 4.40 -2.83
N GLY A 31 -0.66 5.53 -2.82
CA GLY A 31 -1.07 6.23 -4.03
C GLY A 31 -0.37 7.57 -4.26
N LEU A 32 -0.78 8.28 -5.31
CA LEU A 32 -0.28 9.63 -5.62
C LEU A 32 -0.77 10.66 -4.62
N GLY A 33 0.04 11.70 -4.37
CA GLY A 33 -0.36 12.84 -3.53
C GLY A 33 -1.59 13.58 -4.05
N VAL A 34 -1.72 13.69 -5.38
CA VAL A 34 -2.89 14.31 -6.04
C VAL A 34 -4.19 13.50 -5.86
N MET A 35 -4.09 12.24 -5.44
CA MET A 35 -5.22 11.38 -5.08
C MET A 35 -5.51 11.41 -3.57
N GLY A 36 -4.90 12.32 -2.80
CA GLY A 36 -5.12 12.45 -1.37
C GLY A 36 -4.31 11.50 -0.49
N HIS A 37 -3.38 10.71 -1.06
CA HIS A 37 -2.55 9.81 -0.28
C HIS A 37 -1.48 10.59 0.51
N ALA A 38 -1.51 10.46 1.83
CA ALA A 38 -0.56 11.09 2.73
C ALA A 38 0.86 10.54 2.52
N PRO A 39 1.91 11.39 2.61
CA PRO A 39 3.28 10.91 2.53
C PRO A 39 3.67 10.17 3.82
N HIS A 40 4.23 8.97 3.66
CA HIS A 40 4.87 8.19 4.73
C HIS A 40 6.32 8.63 4.94
N SER A 41 6.90 9.34 3.97
CA SER A 41 8.26 9.88 4.10
C SER A 41 8.42 11.25 3.48
N LEU A 42 9.30 12.03 4.09
CA LEU A 42 9.74 13.35 3.63
C LEU A 42 11.26 13.43 3.71
N VAL A 43 11.86 14.22 2.85
CA VAL A 43 13.26 14.64 2.99
C VAL A 43 13.32 16.05 3.55
N VAL A 44 14.34 16.33 4.36
CA VAL A 44 14.54 17.61 5.03
C VAL A 44 15.99 18.00 4.82
N ASP A 45 16.23 18.99 3.96
CA ASP A 45 17.56 19.43 3.55
C ASP A 45 17.83 20.87 3.98
N ARG A 46 18.93 21.08 4.71
CA ARG A 46 19.32 22.38 5.27
C ARG A 46 20.38 23.08 4.42
N THR A 47 21.07 22.36 3.54
CA THR A 47 22.15 22.90 2.71
C THR A 47 21.66 23.26 1.31
N GLY A 48 20.89 22.36 0.70
CA GLY A 48 20.56 22.37 -0.71
C GLY A 48 19.18 21.78 -0.96
N ILE A 49 19.15 20.83 -1.89
CA ILE A 49 18.11 19.81 -2.07
C ILE A 49 18.69 18.75 -3.01
N TYR A 50 18.38 17.47 -2.81
CA TYR A 50 19.01 16.35 -3.53
C TYR A 50 19.05 16.46 -5.07
N TYR A 51 18.03 17.06 -5.71
CA TYR A 51 17.97 17.19 -7.17
C TYR A 51 18.75 18.39 -7.71
N ASP A 52 19.38 19.20 -6.86
CA ASP A 52 20.12 20.40 -7.26
C ASP A 52 21.61 20.11 -7.34
N ALA A 53 22.10 19.83 -8.54
CA ALA A 53 23.50 19.57 -8.81
C ALA A 53 24.34 20.86 -8.90
N THR A 54 23.74 22.05 -8.89
CA THR A 54 24.48 23.32 -8.99
C THR A 54 25.25 23.65 -7.70
N ARG A 55 24.84 23.06 -6.57
CA ARG A 55 25.42 23.31 -5.24
C ARG A 55 25.32 22.06 -4.35
N PRO A 56 26.05 21.97 -3.24
CA PRO A 56 25.92 20.86 -2.31
C PRO A 56 24.50 20.71 -1.73
N SER A 57 24.18 19.48 -1.32
CA SER A 57 22.96 19.12 -0.59
C SER A 57 23.33 18.29 0.64
N ASP A 58 22.43 18.19 1.62
CA ASP A 58 22.67 17.30 2.77
C ASP A 58 22.84 15.84 2.29
N LEU A 59 22.10 15.43 1.25
CA LEU A 59 22.27 14.09 0.66
C LEU A 59 23.64 13.90 0.01
N GLU A 60 24.14 14.88 -0.74
CA GLU A 60 25.49 14.81 -1.36
C GLU A 60 26.57 14.62 -0.27
N GLN A 61 26.44 15.31 0.86
CA GLN A 61 27.33 15.11 2.01
C GLN A 61 27.17 13.74 2.64
N LEU A 62 25.94 13.26 2.84
CA LEU A 62 25.69 11.91 3.37
C LEU A 62 26.29 10.80 2.49
N ILE A 63 26.32 10.99 1.17
CA ILE A 63 26.94 10.07 0.21
C ILE A 63 28.47 10.17 0.29
N LEU A 64 29.03 11.38 0.41
CA LEU A 64 30.47 11.57 0.61
C LEU A 64 30.94 10.93 1.92
N ASP A 65 30.13 11.03 2.99
CA ASP A 65 30.38 10.46 4.31
C ASP A 65 29.78 9.05 4.48
N ALA A 66 29.51 8.35 3.37
CA ALA A 66 28.95 7.01 3.43
C ALA A 66 29.89 6.06 4.18
N SER A 67 29.31 5.32 5.12
CA SER A 67 30.06 4.39 5.97
C SER A 67 30.33 3.08 5.24
N GLU A 68 31.48 2.47 5.51
CA GLU A 68 31.85 1.13 5.06
C GLU A 68 31.58 0.06 6.14
N ALA A 69 30.90 0.43 7.24
CA ALA A 69 30.61 -0.49 8.33
C ALA A 69 29.72 -1.66 7.83
N PRO A 70 30.12 -2.93 8.05
CA PRO A 70 29.41 -4.10 7.52
C PRO A 70 27.92 -4.15 7.86
N GLU A 71 27.55 -3.79 9.10
CA GLU A 71 26.14 -3.78 9.54
C GLU A 71 25.29 -2.75 8.78
N ARG A 72 25.86 -1.61 8.41
CA ARG A 72 25.13 -0.57 7.66
C ARG A 72 24.95 -1.00 6.21
N LEU A 73 25.99 -1.57 5.60
CA LEU A 73 25.93 -2.12 4.25
C LEU A 73 24.95 -3.30 4.16
N ARG A 74 24.94 -4.19 5.17
CA ARG A 74 23.99 -5.29 5.26
C ARG A 74 22.55 -4.80 5.36
N ARG A 75 22.27 -3.83 6.24
CA ARG A 75 20.93 -3.22 6.34
C ARG A 75 20.48 -2.59 5.02
N ALA A 76 21.39 -1.90 4.31
CA ALA A 76 21.10 -1.34 3.01
C ALA A 76 20.81 -2.43 1.97
N GLN A 77 21.63 -3.49 1.92
CA GLN A 77 21.43 -4.64 1.05
C GLN A 77 20.08 -5.32 1.30
N ASP A 78 19.73 -5.57 2.55
CA ASP A 78 18.44 -6.15 2.95
C ASP A 78 17.27 -5.24 2.53
N GLY A 79 17.42 -3.91 2.70
CA GLY A 79 16.44 -2.93 2.27
C GLY A 79 16.23 -2.91 0.75
N ILE A 80 17.32 -2.99 -0.03
CA ILE A 80 17.27 -3.10 -1.50
C ILE A 80 16.58 -4.40 -1.90
N ALA A 81 16.99 -5.53 -1.32
CA ALA A 81 16.41 -6.84 -1.61
C ALA A 81 14.91 -6.87 -1.30
N ARG A 82 14.50 -6.28 -0.18
CA ARG A 82 13.10 -6.23 0.22
C ARG A 82 12.26 -5.30 -0.68
N LEU A 83 12.79 -4.15 -1.11
CA LEU A 83 12.12 -3.30 -2.10
C LEU A 83 11.91 -4.02 -3.43
N ARG A 84 12.93 -4.75 -3.91
CA ARG A 84 12.84 -5.59 -5.12
C ARG A 84 11.75 -6.65 -4.97
N GLN A 85 11.79 -7.40 -3.87
CA GLN A 85 10.84 -8.48 -3.60
C GLN A 85 9.40 -7.98 -3.56
N LEU A 86 9.17 -6.84 -2.90
CA LEU A 86 7.84 -6.24 -2.77
C LEU A 86 7.43 -5.37 -3.96
N ARG A 87 8.40 -5.10 -4.86
CA ARG A 87 8.22 -4.31 -6.07
C ARG A 87 7.64 -2.94 -5.74
N LEU A 88 8.25 -2.26 -4.76
CA LEU A 88 7.83 -0.95 -4.29
C LEU A 88 8.63 0.18 -4.93
N SER A 89 7.94 1.25 -5.29
CA SER A 89 8.47 2.47 -5.89
C SER A 89 8.08 3.69 -5.04
N LYS A 90 8.31 4.91 -5.53
CA LYS A 90 7.80 6.14 -4.89
C LYS A 90 6.30 6.09 -4.63
N TYR A 91 5.55 5.60 -5.62
CA TYR A 91 4.10 5.42 -5.55
C TYR A 91 3.75 3.98 -5.93
N ASN A 92 2.77 3.39 -5.26
CA ASN A 92 2.54 1.94 -5.23
C ASN A 92 1.05 1.58 -5.47
N HIS A 93 0.41 2.29 -6.39
CA HIS A 93 -1.02 2.13 -6.75
C HIS A 93 -1.21 1.41 -8.08
N ALA A 94 -0.26 1.63 -8.99
CA ALA A 94 -0.26 1.08 -10.34
C ALA A 94 -0.23 -0.44 -10.31
N SER A 95 -0.94 -1.06 -11.24
CA SER A 95 -1.05 -2.51 -11.34
C SER A 95 0.30 -3.14 -11.71
N ASP A 96 0.58 -4.30 -11.12
CA ASP A 96 1.83 -5.03 -11.29
C ASP A 96 1.60 -6.26 -12.18
N TYR A 97 1.67 -6.05 -13.50
CA TYR A 97 1.56 -7.12 -14.49
C TYR A 97 2.76 -7.08 -15.45
N PRO A 98 3.27 -8.24 -15.88
CA PRO A 98 4.39 -8.28 -16.82
C PRO A 98 3.98 -7.70 -18.17
N LEU A 99 4.90 -6.98 -18.80
CA LEU A 99 4.72 -6.55 -20.20
C LEU A 99 4.68 -7.78 -21.12
N PRO A 100 3.87 -7.75 -22.20
CA PRO A 100 3.87 -8.82 -23.19
C PRO A 100 5.28 -9.11 -23.69
N SER A 101 5.61 -10.39 -23.89
CA SER A 101 6.91 -10.77 -24.44
C SER A 101 7.11 -10.15 -25.83
N GLY A 102 8.32 -9.65 -26.09
CA GLY A 102 8.72 -9.08 -27.38
C GLY A 102 9.79 -9.93 -28.05
N THR A 103 9.94 -9.79 -29.36
CA THR A 103 10.99 -10.47 -30.14
C THR A 103 12.29 -9.66 -30.20
N ARG A 104 12.27 -8.40 -29.77
CA ARG A 104 13.42 -7.50 -29.73
C ARG A 104 13.86 -7.22 -28.29
N PRO A 105 15.15 -6.96 -28.04
CA PRO A 105 15.59 -6.32 -26.79
C PRO A 105 14.83 -5.01 -26.57
N ARG A 106 14.69 -4.59 -25.31
CA ARG A 106 13.95 -3.38 -24.97
C ARG A 106 14.79 -2.43 -24.13
N VAL A 107 14.66 -1.15 -24.44
CA VAL A 107 15.31 -0.05 -23.72
C VAL A 107 14.25 0.93 -23.26
N LEU A 108 14.35 1.37 -22.01
CA LEU A 108 13.42 2.34 -21.44
C LEU A 108 13.98 3.76 -21.58
N VAL A 109 13.19 4.66 -22.13
CA VAL A 109 13.42 6.10 -22.12
C VAL A 109 12.36 6.74 -21.21
N VAL A 110 12.80 7.45 -20.18
CA VAL A 110 11.91 8.00 -19.16
C VAL A 110 11.67 9.49 -19.41
N ASP A 111 10.43 9.85 -19.72
CA ASP A 111 10.01 11.24 -19.83
C ASP A 111 9.74 11.87 -18.45
N GLN A 112 9.72 13.20 -18.39
CA GLN A 112 9.39 13.95 -17.18
C GLN A 112 8.40 15.08 -17.48
N THR A 113 7.73 15.56 -16.44
CA THR A 113 6.78 16.67 -16.59
C THR A 113 7.48 17.99 -16.89
N LEU A 114 6.95 18.77 -17.82
CA LEU A 114 7.44 20.10 -18.10
C LEU A 114 7.42 20.98 -16.83
N GLY A 115 8.53 21.69 -16.60
CA GLY A 115 8.68 22.54 -15.42
C GLY A 115 9.15 21.82 -14.15
N ASP A 116 9.48 20.53 -14.23
CA ASP A 116 10.16 19.83 -13.15
C ASP A 116 11.51 20.51 -12.84
N ALA A 117 11.65 20.98 -11.60
CA ALA A 117 12.83 21.70 -11.16
C ALA A 117 14.10 20.83 -11.16
N SER A 118 13.95 19.50 -11.07
CA SER A 118 15.06 18.57 -11.14
C SER A 118 15.79 18.61 -12.49
N ILE A 119 15.09 18.93 -13.59
CA ILE A 119 15.68 19.01 -14.93
C ILE A 119 16.72 20.14 -14.98
N ALA A 120 16.28 21.37 -14.71
CA ALA A 120 17.14 22.55 -14.78
C ALA A 120 18.26 22.53 -13.72
N LEU A 121 17.94 22.06 -12.50
CA LEU A 121 18.91 22.02 -11.41
C LEU A 121 19.83 20.78 -11.49
N GLY A 122 19.44 19.76 -12.24
CA GLY A 122 20.27 18.64 -12.66
C GLY A 122 21.05 18.91 -13.95
N LEU A 123 21.36 20.18 -14.25
CA LEU A 123 22.21 20.60 -15.38
C LEU A 123 21.67 20.22 -16.77
N ALA A 124 20.36 20.00 -16.89
CA ALA A 124 19.69 19.65 -18.14
C ALA A 124 18.64 20.71 -18.54
N ASN A 125 18.04 20.54 -19.71
CA ASN A 125 16.98 21.39 -20.24
C ASN A 125 16.05 20.55 -21.14
N ALA A 126 15.02 21.17 -21.71
CA ALA A 126 14.05 20.48 -22.57
C ALA A 126 14.70 19.78 -23.78
N HIS A 127 15.69 20.41 -24.43
CA HIS A 127 16.41 19.82 -25.56
C HIS A 127 17.11 18.51 -25.20
N ARG A 128 17.52 18.34 -23.94
CA ARG A 128 18.19 17.12 -23.49
C ARG A 128 17.31 15.87 -23.64
N PHE A 129 15.98 16.00 -23.58
CA PHE A 129 15.08 14.85 -23.77
C PHE A 129 15.11 14.34 -25.21
N GLN A 130 15.14 15.24 -26.20
CA GLN A 130 15.28 14.86 -27.59
C GLN A 130 16.65 14.20 -27.85
N THR A 131 17.74 14.80 -27.36
CA THR A 131 19.08 14.19 -27.46
C THR A 131 19.15 12.83 -26.76
N MET A 132 18.46 12.65 -25.64
CA MET A 132 18.36 11.37 -24.94
C MET A 132 17.70 10.31 -25.80
N LEU A 133 16.58 10.63 -26.46
CA LEU A 133 15.89 9.71 -27.36
C LEU A 133 16.77 9.37 -28.59
N GLU A 134 17.39 10.37 -29.20
CA GLU A 134 18.32 10.18 -30.33
C GLU A 134 19.50 9.28 -29.93
N THR A 135 20.05 9.47 -28.73
CA THR A 135 21.13 8.63 -28.20
C THR A 135 20.67 7.19 -28.00
N ALA A 136 19.50 6.98 -27.39
CA ALA A 136 18.94 5.64 -27.18
C ALA A 136 18.73 4.91 -28.52
N LEU A 137 18.22 5.63 -29.53
CA LEU A 137 18.03 5.11 -30.89
C LEU A 137 19.35 4.75 -31.59
N ALA A 138 20.41 5.52 -31.35
CA ALA A 138 21.71 5.31 -31.96
C ALA A 138 22.50 4.17 -31.29
N GLU A 139 22.46 4.10 -29.96
CA GLU A 139 23.22 3.11 -29.17
C GLU A 139 22.54 1.73 -29.13
N HIS A 140 21.23 1.67 -29.37
CA HIS A 140 20.45 0.43 -29.37
C HIS A 140 19.67 0.25 -30.68
N PRO A 141 20.36 0.02 -31.82
CA PRO A 141 19.73 0.01 -33.14
C PRO A 141 18.69 -1.11 -33.34
N ASP A 142 18.86 -2.25 -32.66
CA ASP A 142 17.99 -3.42 -32.77
C ASP A 142 16.90 -3.50 -31.68
N ALA A 143 16.90 -2.56 -30.74
CA ALA A 143 15.98 -2.57 -29.62
C ALA A 143 14.63 -1.89 -29.96
N GLU A 144 13.57 -2.35 -29.31
CA GLU A 144 12.34 -1.60 -29.11
C GLU A 144 12.58 -0.54 -28.01
N ILE A 145 12.27 0.72 -28.31
CA ILE A 145 12.41 1.83 -27.36
C ILE A 145 11.06 2.06 -26.69
N LEU A 146 10.96 1.71 -25.41
CA LEU A 146 9.79 2.01 -24.59
C LEU A 146 9.93 3.42 -24.03
N ILE A 147 9.01 4.31 -24.36
CA ILE A 147 8.98 5.68 -23.84
C ILE A 147 7.93 5.76 -22.74
N LYS A 148 8.37 5.83 -21.48
CA LYS A 148 7.47 5.94 -20.33
C LYS A 148 7.14 7.41 -20.06
N THR A 149 5.87 7.76 -20.21
CA THR A 149 5.36 9.09 -19.85
C THR A 149 4.99 9.14 -18.35
N HIS A 150 5.13 10.33 -17.76
CA HIS A 150 4.74 10.55 -16.36
C HIS A 150 3.20 10.48 -16.21
N PRO A 151 2.65 9.86 -15.14
CA PRO A 151 1.19 9.73 -14.94
C PRO A 151 0.40 11.04 -15.05
N ASP A 152 0.92 12.15 -14.51
CA ASP A 152 0.32 13.48 -14.66
C ASP A 152 0.11 13.91 -16.13
N VAL A 153 0.98 13.47 -17.04
CA VAL A 153 0.87 13.74 -18.49
C VAL A 153 -0.22 12.89 -19.11
N THR A 154 -0.27 11.60 -18.78
CA THR A 154 -1.35 10.70 -19.23
C THR A 154 -2.74 11.19 -18.77
N SER A 155 -2.84 11.77 -17.57
CA SER A 155 -4.09 12.34 -17.06
C SER A 155 -4.50 13.70 -17.67
N GLY A 156 -3.71 14.24 -18.62
CA GLY A 156 -3.96 15.53 -19.28
C GLY A 156 -3.71 16.76 -18.39
N LYS A 157 -3.16 16.58 -17.18
CA LYS A 157 -2.91 17.68 -16.22
C LYS A 157 -1.61 18.43 -16.49
N LYS A 158 -0.67 17.80 -17.21
CA LYS A 158 0.65 18.35 -17.57
C LYS A 158 1.05 17.89 -18.98
N GLN A 159 2.06 18.54 -19.55
CA GLN A 159 2.69 18.13 -20.81
C GLN A 159 4.07 17.49 -20.53
N GLY A 160 4.42 16.47 -21.31
CA GLY A 160 5.74 15.82 -21.31
C GLY A 160 6.74 16.51 -22.24
N HIS A 161 8.00 16.06 -22.27
CA HIS A 161 9.03 16.61 -23.14
C HIS A 161 9.19 15.86 -24.46
N LEU A 162 8.87 14.56 -24.50
CA LEU A 162 8.93 13.77 -25.72
C LEU A 162 7.59 13.86 -26.45
N MET A 163 7.60 14.47 -27.64
CA MET A 163 6.40 14.67 -28.45
C MET A 163 5.83 13.34 -28.96
N GLN A 164 4.51 13.28 -29.11
CA GLN A 164 3.79 12.09 -29.57
C GLN A 164 3.83 11.92 -31.10
N ASP A 165 4.03 13.01 -31.85
CA ASP A 165 4.00 13.00 -33.31
C ASP A 165 5.38 12.73 -33.92
N GLY A 166 5.46 11.81 -34.88
CA GLY A 166 6.68 11.54 -35.65
C GLY A 166 7.73 10.64 -34.98
N LEU A 167 7.35 9.88 -33.95
CA LEU A 167 8.22 8.87 -33.35
C LEU A 167 8.53 7.74 -34.36
N PRO A 168 9.77 7.22 -34.41
CA PRO A 168 10.11 6.06 -35.25
C PRO A 168 9.27 4.82 -34.90
N ASP A 169 9.05 3.92 -35.88
CA ASP A 169 8.24 2.70 -35.72
C ASP A 169 8.67 1.78 -34.57
N ARG A 170 9.94 1.83 -34.17
CA ARG A 170 10.48 1.04 -33.05
C ARG A 170 10.32 1.70 -31.68
N CYS A 171 9.71 2.89 -31.61
CA CYS A 171 9.38 3.58 -30.37
C CYS A 171 7.93 3.27 -29.98
N ARG A 172 7.74 2.75 -28.77
CA ARG A 172 6.42 2.51 -28.19
C ARG A 172 6.21 3.41 -26.99
N LEU A 173 5.14 4.20 -27.01
CA LEU A 173 4.69 4.94 -25.84
C LEU A 173 4.04 3.98 -24.84
N VAL A 174 4.51 4.04 -23.58
CA VAL A 174 3.90 3.35 -22.44
C VAL A 174 3.10 4.38 -21.66
N THR A 175 1.82 4.49 -21.99
CA THR A 175 0.89 5.43 -21.35
C THR A 175 0.14 4.81 -20.18
N GLU A 176 0.17 3.48 -20.08
CA GLU A 176 -0.48 2.71 -19.04
C GLU A 176 0.08 3.07 -17.65
N ASP A 177 -0.79 3.03 -16.65
CA ASP A 177 -0.41 3.14 -15.24
C ASP A 177 0.05 1.77 -14.73
N ILE A 178 1.32 1.48 -14.96
CA ILE A 178 1.97 0.20 -14.66
C ILE A 178 3.03 0.37 -13.57
N ASN A 179 3.17 -0.63 -12.71
CA ASN A 179 4.22 -0.68 -11.71
C ASN A 179 5.60 -0.50 -12.38
N PRO A 180 6.43 0.45 -11.93
CA PRO A 180 7.77 0.67 -12.47
C PRO A 180 8.63 -0.59 -12.54
N TRP A 181 8.54 -1.49 -11.56
CA TRP A 181 9.30 -2.74 -11.56
C TRP A 181 8.95 -3.65 -12.73
N ALA A 182 7.69 -3.68 -13.19
CA ALA A 182 7.29 -4.46 -14.36
C ALA A 182 7.92 -3.94 -15.66
N LEU A 183 8.12 -2.61 -15.76
CA LEU A 183 8.89 -2.01 -16.85
C LEU A 183 10.37 -2.38 -16.74
N LEU A 184 10.94 -2.26 -15.54
CA LEU A 184 12.34 -2.55 -15.30
C LEU A 184 12.67 -4.03 -15.54
N ASP A 185 11.74 -4.96 -15.30
CA ASP A 185 11.92 -6.38 -15.63
C ASP A 185 12.09 -6.63 -17.12
N ALA A 186 11.43 -5.82 -17.94
CA ALA A 186 11.34 -6.02 -19.38
C ALA A 186 12.45 -5.35 -20.19
N VAL A 187 13.36 -4.59 -19.57
CA VAL A 187 14.37 -3.77 -20.27
C VAL A 187 15.79 -4.08 -19.85
N GLU A 188 16.74 -3.91 -20.77
CA GLU A 188 18.18 -4.10 -20.52
C GLU A 188 18.87 -2.82 -20.01
N ALA A 189 18.39 -1.66 -20.47
CA ALA A 189 18.96 -0.36 -20.18
C ALA A 189 17.87 0.70 -19.99
N VAL A 190 18.18 1.73 -19.21
CA VAL A 190 17.28 2.83 -18.89
C VAL A 190 17.98 4.16 -19.12
N HIS A 191 17.46 4.96 -20.05
CA HIS A 191 17.87 6.35 -20.27
C HIS A 191 16.97 7.30 -19.49
N VAL A 192 17.59 8.17 -18.70
CA VAL A 192 16.92 9.15 -17.86
C VAL A 192 17.62 10.50 -17.97
N VAL A 193 16.85 11.59 -17.86
CA VAL A 193 17.43 12.91 -17.60
C VAL A 193 17.72 13.03 -16.10
N THR A 194 16.69 13.13 -15.27
CA THR A 194 16.83 13.30 -13.81
C THR A 194 15.80 12.53 -12.98
N SER A 195 14.96 11.71 -13.62
CA SER A 195 13.87 10.99 -12.97
C SER A 195 14.35 10.08 -11.85
N GLN A 196 13.60 9.99 -10.75
CA GLN A 196 13.86 9.02 -9.68
C GLN A 196 13.84 7.57 -10.20
N LEU A 197 13.10 7.30 -11.28
CA LEU A 197 13.04 5.97 -11.89
C LEU A 197 14.41 5.45 -12.34
N GLY A 198 15.38 6.33 -12.63
CA GLY A 198 16.75 5.90 -12.89
C GLY A 198 17.45 5.35 -11.66
N PHE A 199 17.17 5.87 -10.46
CA PHE A 199 17.68 5.26 -9.24
C PHE A 199 17.03 3.91 -9.00
N GLU A 200 15.72 3.79 -9.22
CA GLU A 200 14.99 2.53 -9.10
C GLU A 200 15.50 1.49 -10.12
N ALA A 201 15.93 1.91 -11.31
CA ALA A 201 16.59 1.05 -12.29
C ALA A 201 17.96 0.53 -11.80
N LEU A 202 18.78 1.36 -11.14
CA LEU A 202 19.99 0.90 -10.45
C LEU A 202 19.65 -0.10 -9.34
N LEU A 203 18.63 0.22 -8.55
CA LEU A 203 18.10 -0.68 -7.55
C LEU A 203 17.53 -1.94 -8.17
N ALA A 204 17.18 -2.01 -9.45
CA ALA A 204 16.78 -3.24 -10.15
C ALA A 204 17.95 -3.98 -10.83
N GLY A 205 19.18 -3.45 -10.74
CA GLY A 205 20.35 -4.01 -11.41
C GLY A 205 20.39 -3.75 -12.91
N ARG A 206 19.69 -2.71 -13.40
CA ARG A 206 19.70 -2.32 -14.81
C ARG A 206 20.82 -1.34 -15.10
N ARG A 207 21.31 -1.34 -16.34
CA ARG A 207 22.24 -0.31 -16.83
C ARG A 207 21.48 1.01 -16.93
N VAL A 208 22.01 2.07 -16.33
CA VAL A 208 21.36 3.40 -16.31
C VAL A 208 22.26 4.44 -16.97
N ILE A 209 21.71 5.13 -17.96
CA ILE A 209 22.37 6.19 -18.72
C ILE A 209 21.74 7.53 -18.31
N CYS A 210 22.53 8.38 -17.68
CA CYS A 210 22.10 9.68 -17.16
C CYS A 210 22.46 10.82 -18.12
N HIS A 211 21.43 11.45 -18.68
CA HIS A 211 21.53 12.62 -19.56
C HIS A 211 21.46 13.96 -18.80
N GLY A 212 21.09 13.91 -17.54
CA GLY A 212 21.24 14.99 -16.56
C GLY A 212 22.14 14.57 -15.41
N MET A 213 22.14 15.34 -14.32
CA MET A 213 22.91 15.09 -13.10
C MET A 213 21.98 14.91 -11.89
N PRO A 214 21.15 13.84 -11.85
CA PRO A 214 20.34 13.52 -10.67
C PRO A 214 21.22 13.16 -9.47
N PHE A 215 20.63 13.03 -8.27
CA PHE A 215 21.39 12.80 -7.03
C PHE A 215 22.25 11.53 -7.05
N TYR A 216 21.87 10.53 -7.85
CA TYR A 216 22.52 9.24 -7.96
C TYR A 216 23.55 9.14 -9.11
N ALA A 217 23.68 10.18 -9.94
CA ALA A 217 24.70 10.28 -10.98
C ALA A 217 26.02 10.86 -10.44
N GLY A 218 27.13 10.57 -11.10
CA GLY A 218 28.47 11.07 -10.74
C GLY A 218 29.18 10.25 -9.66
N TRP A 219 28.67 9.07 -9.31
CA TRP A 219 29.24 8.20 -8.26
C TRP A 219 29.83 6.89 -8.79
N GLY A 220 29.96 6.74 -10.10
CA GLY A 220 30.52 5.54 -10.74
C GLY A 220 29.55 4.36 -10.88
N LEU A 221 28.24 4.58 -10.66
CA LEU A 221 27.19 3.56 -10.81
C LEU A 221 26.37 3.71 -12.10
N THR A 222 26.55 4.81 -12.82
CA THR A 222 25.78 5.21 -14.00
C THR A 222 26.71 5.56 -15.16
N ASP A 223 26.19 5.44 -16.39
CA ASP A 223 26.80 6.02 -17.59
C ASP A 223 26.37 7.49 -17.68
N ASP A 224 27.23 8.38 -17.18
CA ASP A 224 26.92 9.80 -17.05
C ASP A 224 27.35 10.60 -18.29
N ARG A 225 26.40 11.29 -18.92
CA ARG A 225 26.66 12.19 -20.07
C ARG A 225 27.04 13.60 -19.65
N LEU A 226 26.97 13.90 -18.36
CA LEU A 226 27.42 15.13 -17.73
C LEU A 226 28.33 14.80 -16.55
N THR A 227 29.15 15.75 -16.11
CA THR A 227 30.06 15.57 -14.96
C THR A 227 29.74 16.53 -13.83
N CYS A 228 29.90 16.09 -12.58
CA CYS A 228 29.86 16.96 -11.41
C CYS A 228 31.18 16.85 -10.64
N THR A 229 32.01 17.88 -10.70
CA THR A 229 33.37 17.85 -10.12
C THR A 229 33.40 17.68 -8.60
N ARG A 230 32.30 18.01 -7.89
CA ARG A 230 32.16 17.77 -6.44
C ARG A 230 31.95 16.30 -6.09
N ARG A 231 31.46 15.48 -7.04
CA ARG A 231 31.20 14.05 -6.88
C ARG A 231 32.38 13.28 -7.46
N SER A 232 33.49 13.30 -6.74
CA SER A 232 34.79 12.81 -7.23
C SER A 232 35.19 11.44 -6.70
N ARG A 233 34.35 10.81 -5.86
CA ARG A 233 34.64 9.51 -5.22
C ARG A 233 33.59 8.49 -5.63
N PRO A 234 33.97 7.31 -6.12
CA PRO A 234 33.01 6.26 -6.42
C PRO A 234 32.33 5.76 -5.14
N ARG A 235 31.09 5.28 -5.28
CA ARG A 235 30.28 4.74 -4.19
C ARG A 235 29.57 3.48 -4.63
N THR A 236 29.35 2.56 -3.69
CA THR A 236 28.54 1.37 -3.96
C THR A 236 27.05 1.71 -3.94
N LEU A 237 26.23 0.82 -4.49
CA LEU A 237 24.77 1.00 -4.50
C LEU A 237 24.21 1.03 -3.07
N GLU A 238 24.74 0.21 -2.17
CA GLU A 238 24.39 0.14 -0.76
C GLU A 238 24.70 1.45 -0.03
N GLN A 239 25.83 2.08 -0.36
CA GLN A 239 26.20 3.39 0.20
C GLN A 239 25.23 4.48 -0.24
N LEU A 240 24.85 4.51 -1.53
CA LEU A 240 23.83 5.44 -2.03
C LEU A 240 22.48 5.18 -1.37
N PHE A 241 22.09 3.91 -1.21
CA PHE A 241 20.83 3.52 -0.61
C PHE A 241 20.76 3.89 0.89
N ASP A 242 21.81 3.61 1.67
CA ASP A 242 21.90 4.03 3.08
C ASP A 242 21.75 5.54 3.21
N ALA A 243 22.49 6.30 2.40
CA ALA A 243 22.42 7.76 2.42
C ALA A 243 21.01 8.27 2.08
N ALA A 244 20.42 7.80 0.98
CA ALA A 244 19.16 8.29 0.47
C ALA A 244 17.94 7.80 1.27
N TYR A 245 17.79 6.48 1.43
CA TYR A 245 16.60 5.86 2.02
C TYR A 245 16.70 5.70 3.53
N LEU A 246 17.88 5.51 4.12
CA LEU A 246 17.96 5.20 5.57
C LEU A 246 18.30 6.43 6.44
N ARG A 247 18.99 7.42 5.88
CA ARG A 247 19.46 8.60 6.63
C ARG A 247 18.80 9.92 6.22
N TYR A 248 18.71 10.17 4.91
CA TYR A 248 18.21 11.44 4.39
C TYR A 248 16.68 11.51 4.41
N ALA A 249 16.00 10.45 3.96
CA ALA A 249 14.57 10.30 4.13
C ALA A 249 14.19 10.07 5.60
N ARG A 250 13.11 10.73 6.02
CA ARG A 250 12.51 10.60 7.35
C ARG A 250 11.13 9.99 7.20
N TYR A 251 10.83 9.00 8.03
CA TYR A 251 9.60 8.22 7.96
C TYR A 251 8.68 8.51 9.14
N ALA A 252 7.40 8.64 8.84
CA ALA A 252 6.34 8.76 9.82
C ALA A 252 5.15 7.90 9.39
N ASN A 253 4.54 7.20 10.34
CA ASN A 253 3.32 6.46 10.08
C ASN A 253 2.17 7.46 9.97
N PRO A 254 1.50 7.61 8.80
CA PRO A 254 0.47 8.63 8.61
C PRO A 254 -0.80 8.36 9.44
N TYR A 255 -0.95 7.15 9.99
CA TYR A 255 -2.10 6.76 10.81
C TYR A 255 -1.90 7.03 12.30
N THR A 256 -0.67 6.92 12.81
CA THR A 256 -0.36 7.21 14.22
C THR A 256 0.25 8.60 14.42
N GLY A 257 0.79 9.20 13.36
CA GLY A 257 1.56 10.45 13.44
C GLY A 257 2.96 10.29 14.04
N GLU A 258 3.36 9.06 14.38
CA GLU A 258 4.63 8.78 15.04
C GLU A 258 5.77 8.54 14.03
N ARG A 259 6.99 8.87 14.45
CA ARG A 259 8.20 8.53 13.70
C ARG A 259 8.35 7.02 13.60
N CYS A 260 8.66 6.52 12.42
CA CYS A 260 8.99 5.12 12.18
C CYS A 260 10.30 4.97 11.38
N ARG A 261 10.69 3.73 11.10
CA ARG A 261 11.84 3.40 10.25
C ARG A 261 11.37 3.11 8.83
N PHE A 262 12.33 3.07 7.91
CA PHE A 262 12.12 2.69 6.52
C PHE A 262 11.40 1.34 6.40
N GLU A 263 11.83 0.35 7.17
CA GLU A 263 11.29 -1.01 7.17
C GLU A 263 9.80 -1.02 7.56
N ASP A 264 9.42 -0.22 8.55
CA ASP A 264 8.04 -0.14 9.02
C ASP A 264 7.13 0.49 7.95
N THR A 265 7.62 1.52 7.23
CA THR A 265 6.89 2.11 6.09
C THR A 265 6.78 1.16 4.91
N LEU A 266 7.85 0.42 4.61
CA LEU A 266 7.89 -0.56 3.54
C LEU A 266 6.85 -1.66 3.77
N GLU A 267 6.79 -2.25 4.98
CA GLU A 267 5.83 -3.32 5.27
C GLU A 267 4.39 -2.79 5.26
N LEU A 268 4.17 -1.57 5.75
CA LEU A 268 2.85 -0.94 5.73
C LEU A 268 2.33 -0.71 4.31
N ILE A 269 3.17 -0.17 3.41
CA ILE A 269 2.78 0.05 2.01
C ILE A 269 2.58 -1.27 1.27
N ALA A 270 3.43 -2.27 1.53
CA ALA A 270 3.29 -3.60 0.93
C ALA A 270 2.00 -4.29 1.34
N GLU A 271 1.66 -4.23 2.63
CA GLU A 271 0.38 -4.73 3.14
C GLU A 271 -0.79 -4.08 2.40
N GLN A 272 -0.78 -2.75 2.27
CA GLN A 272 -1.82 -2.01 1.55
C GLN A 272 -1.90 -2.35 0.06
N LYS A 273 -0.75 -2.47 -0.62
CA LYS A 273 -0.66 -2.87 -2.03
C LYS A 273 -1.29 -4.25 -2.21
N GLN A 274 -0.87 -5.23 -1.42
CA GLN A 274 -1.36 -6.62 -1.51
C GLN A 274 -2.87 -6.74 -1.28
N ARG A 275 -3.43 -6.05 -0.27
CA ARG A 275 -4.89 -6.09 -0.03
C ARG A 275 -5.66 -5.48 -1.20
N ASN A 276 -5.20 -4.34 -1.72
CA ASN A 276 -5.86 -3.66 -2.83
C ASN A 276 -5.78 -4.46 -4.14
N GLU A 277 -4.68 -5.19 -4.37
CA GLU A 277 -4.55 -6.10 -5.51
C GLU A 277 -5.46 -7.33 -5.35
N ALA A 278 -5.52 -7.93 -4.16
CA ALA A 278 -6.36 -9.08 -3.89
C ALA A 278 -7.86 -8.81 -4.06
N LEU A 279 -8.29 -7.54 -3.88
CA LEU A 279 -9.67 -7.10 -4.02
C LEU A 279 -9.93 -6.26 -5.27
N ALA A 280 -8.97 -6.19 -6.20
CA ALA A 280 -9.12 -5.43 -7.43
C ALA A 280 -10.19 -6.04 -8.37
N GLY A 281 -10.69 -5.22 -9.30
CA GLY A 281 -11.61 -5.65 -10.35
C GLY A 281 -13.04 -5.16 -10.18
N ASP A 282 -13.96 -5.75 -10.94
CA ASP A 282 -15.37 -5.37 -10.95
C ASP A 282 -16.16 -6.17 -9.91
N TRP A 283 -17.02 -5.48 -9.17
CA TRP A 283 -17.83 -6.05 -8.10
C TRP A 283 -19.31 -5.68 -8.26
N LEU A 284 -20.18 -6.67 -8.09
CA LEU A 284 -21.62 -6.50 -7.98
C LEU A 284 -22.07 -6.76 -6.54
N GLY A 285 -22.32 -5.67 -5.80
CA GLY A 285 -22.90 -5.74 -4.47
C GLY A 285 -24.42 -5.94 -4.52
N VAL A 286 -24.91 -7.06 -4.00
CA VAL A 286 -26.34 -7.42 -4.03
C VAL A 286 -26.98 -7.23 -2.66
N GLY A 287 -28.18 -6.62 -2.62
CA GLY A 287 -28.99 -6.58 -1.39
C GLY A 287 -28.50 -5.61 -0.31
N PHE A 288 -27.48 -4.80 -0.59
CA PHE A 288 -27.00 -3.78 0.35
C PHE A 288 -28.02 -2.63 0.52
N SER A 289 -28.27 -2.24 1.78
CA SER A 289 -29.00 -1.02 2.11
C SER A 289 -28.24 0.23 1.64
N THR A 290 -28.95 1.35 1.42
CA THR A 290 -28.33 2.62 0.96
C THR A 290 -27.18 3.07 1.87
N TRP A 291 -27.31 2.87 3.18
CA TRP A 291 -26.25 3.16 4.15
C TRP A 291 -24.99 2.31 3.91
N LYS A 292 -25.13 0.97 3.74
CA LYS A 292 -23.99 0.08 3.49
C LYS A 292 -23.29 0.39 2.17
N ARG A 293 -24.05 0.77 1.13
CA ARG A 293 -23.49 1.20 -0.17
C ARG A 293 -22.54 2.39 -0.02
N GLY A 294 -22.79 3.28 0.94
CA GLY A 294 -21.99 4.48 1.17
C GLY A 294 -20.58 4.24 1.72
N PHE A 295 -20.26 3.03 2.20
CA PHE A 295 -18.93 2.72 2.71
C PHE A 295 -18.28 1.47 2.12
N MET A 296 -19.03 0.57 1.46
CA MET A 296 -18.46 -0.69 1.01
C MET A 296 -17.29 -0.54 0.03
N GLY A 297 -17.34 0.46 -0.86
CA GLY A 297 -16.22 0.73 -1.76
C GLY A 297 -14.90 1.02 -1.03
N HIS A 298 -14.95 1.64 0.15
CA HIS A 298 -13.74 1.95 0.93
C HIS A 298 -13.03 0.69 1.45
N PHE A 299 -13.76 -0.40 1.69
CA PHE A 299 -13.19 -1.66 2.15
C PHE A 299 -12.60 -2.51 1.02
N LEU A 300 -13.12 -2.38 -0.20
CA LEU A 300 -12.59 -3.07 -1.38
C LEU A 300 -11.33 -2.38 -1.93
N GLY A 301 -11.21 -1.06 -1.72
CA GLY A 301 -10.05 -0.27 -2.13
C GLY A 301 -10.17 0.37 -3.51
N ASP A 302 -9.18 1.21 -3.85
CA ASP A 302 -9.23 2.10 -5.02
C ASP A 302 -9.18 1.33 -6.36
N ASN A 303 -8.72 0.08 -6.37
CA ASN A 303 -8.66 -0.74 -7.59
C ASN A 303 -9.95 -1.56 -7.82
N ALA A 304 -10.94 -1.42 -6.94
CA ALA A 304 -12.23 -2.08 -7.03
C ALA A 304 -13.30 -1.14 -7.62
N ARG A 305 -14.08 -1.64 -8.58
CA ARG A 305 -15.26 -0.94 -9.11
C ARG A 305 -16.52 -1.63 -8.63
N LEU A 306 -17.14 -1.05 -7.61
CA LEU A 306 -18.36 -1.60 -7.00
C LEU A 306 -19.61 -0.93 -7.57
N ARG A 307 -20.47 -1.73 -8.21
CA ARG A 307 -21.85 -1.35 -8.53
C ARG A 307 -22.83 -2.15 -7.67
N HIS A 308 -24.06 -1.66 -7.55
CA HIS A 308 -25.06 -2.27 -6.67
C HIS A 308 -26.35 -2.64 -7.38
N VAL A 309 -26.96 -3.74 -6.94
CA VAL A 309 -28.33 -4.14 -7.29
C VAL A 309 -29.12 -4.47 -6.04
N ALA A 310 -30.38 -4.02 -5.99
CA ALA A 310 -31.19 -4.14 -4.78
C ALA A 310 -31.74 -5.56 -4.53
N LYS A 311 -32.00 -6.33 -5.59
CA LYS A 311 -32.66 -7.65 -5.51
C LYS A 311 -31.85 -8.70 -6.25
N ALA A 312 -31.65 -9.87 -5.64
CA ALA A 312 -30.93 -11.00 -6.21
C ALA A 312 -31.45 -11.43 -7.59
N LYS A 313 -32.77 -11.46 -7.77
CA LYS A 313 -33.41 -11.80 -9.06
C LYS A 313 -33.04 -10.87 -10.24
N ARG A 314 -32.48 -9.70 -9.96
CA ARG A 314 -32.00 -8.73 -10.96
C ARG A 314 -30.47 -8.70 -11.07
N ALA A 315 -29.77 -9.51 -10.28
CA ALA A 315 -28.33 -9.60 -10.34
C ALA A 315 -27.93 -10.40 -11.58
N VAL A 316 -27.36 -9.69 -12.55
CA VAL A 316 -26.73 -10.27 -13.73
C VAL A 316 -25.27 -9.81 -13.70
N PRO A 317 -24.36 -10.66 -13.20
CA PRO A 317 -22.94 -10.33 -13.15
C PRO A 317 -22.33 -10.42 -14.55
N GLY A 318 -21.33 -9.57 -14.82
CA GLY A 318 -20.48 -9.70 -16.01
C GLY A 318 -19.51 -10.89 -15.88
N THR A 319 -18.93 -11.35 -17.00
CA THR A 319 -18.04 -12.52 -17.06
C THR A 319 -16.80 -12.43 -16.15
N HIS A 320 -16.35 -11.22 -15.81
CA HIS A 320 -15.17 -10.98 -14.96
C HIS A 320 -15.53 -10.25 -13.65
N GLU A 321 -16.82 -10.20 -13.32
CA GLU A 321 -17.29 -9.52 -12.11
C GLU A 321 -17.40 -10.49 -10.94
N GLN A 322 -17.26 -9.98 -9.72
CA GLN A 322 -17.38 -10.74 -8.49
C GLN A 322 -18.66 -10.34 -7.75
N LEU A 323 -19.41 -11.32 -7.24
CA LEU A 323 -20.60 -11.06 -6.44
C LEU A 323 -20.19 -10.78 -4.99
N LEU A 324 -20.80 -9.77 -4.38
CA LEU A 324 -20.61 -9.41 -2.97
C LEU A 324 -21.95 -9.37 -2.26
N VAL A 325 -22.08 -10.10 -1.15
CA VAL A 325 -23.34 -10.21 -0.39
C VAL A 325 -23.04 -10.16 1.10
N TRP A 326 -23.91 -9.53 1.88
CA TRP A 326 -23.81 -9.62 3.34
C TRP A 326 -24.18 -11.02 3.82
N SER A 327 -23.34 -11.62 4.66
CA SER A 327 -23.38 -13.04 5.00
C SER A 327 -24.72 -13.49 5.63
N SER A 328 -25.38 -12.59 6.37
CA SER A 328 -26.67 -12.83 7.01
C SER A 328 -27.89 -12.86 6.08
N GLN A 329 -27.73 -12.63 4.76
CA GLN A 329 -28.83 -12.57 3.79
C GLN A 329 -29.06 -13.92 3.09
N ASP A 330 -29.53 -14.92 3.85
CA ASP A 330 -29.69 -16.31 3.40
C ASP A 330 -30.51 -16.43 2.10
N ASP A 331 -31.64 -15.71 1.99
CA ASP A 331 -32.48 -15.72 0.78
C ASP A 331 -31.75 -15.16 -0.45
N THR A 332 -30.90 -14.14 -0.25
CA THR A 332 -30.10 -13.55 -1.34
C THR A 332 -29.00 -14.52 -1.75
N LEU A 333 -28.33 -15.15 -0.79
CA LEU A 333 -27.30 -16.16 -1.06
C LEU A 333 -27.90 -17.34 -1.83
N ALA A 334 -29.02 -17.90 -1.36
CA ALA A 334 -29.72 -19.00 -2.02
C ALA A 334 -30.13 -18.65 -3.46
N ALA A 335 -30.59 -17.42 -3.70
CA ALA A 335 -30.98 -16.97 -5.04
C ALA A 335 -29.79 -16.77 -5.99
N LEU A 336 -28.58 -16.54 -5.47
CA LEU A 336 -27.35 -16.36 -6.25
C LEU A 336 -26.52 -17.63 -6.38
N GLU A 337 -26.79 -18.67 -5.59
CA GLU A 337 -26.04 -19.93 -5.62
C GLU A 337 -25.91 -20.52 -7.04
N PRO A 338 -26.94 -20.50 -7.91
CA PRO A 338 -26.79 -20.97 -9.29
C PRO A 338 -25.75 -20.20 -10.14
N GLN A 339 -25.42 -18.96 -9.76
CA GLN A 339 -24.44 -18.12 -10.46
C GLN A 339 -23.00 -18.35 -9.97
N ARG A 340 -22.82 -19.03 -8.82
CA ARG A 340 -21.51 -19.25 -8.18
C ARG A 340 -20.53 -20.05 -9.05
N THR A 341 -21.04 -20.87 -9.96
CA THR A 341 -20.19 -21.62 -10.91
C THR A 341 -19.70 -20.75 -12.07
N GLN A 342 -20.29 -19.58 -12.28
CA GLN A 342 -19.94 -18.65 -13.37
C GLN A 342 -19.05 -17.50 -12.87
N VAL A 343 -19.32 -17.01 -11.66
CA VAL A 343 -18.57 -15.90 -11.05
C VAL A 343 -18.31 -16.15 -9.56
N PRO A 344 -17.20 -15.67 -8.99
CA PRO A 344 -16.92 -15.79 -7.57
C PRO A 344 -17.99 -15.09 -6.72
N LEU A 345 -18.47 -15.77 -5.67
CA LEU A 345 -19.40 -15.22 -4.68
C LEU A 345 -18.68 -14.99 -3.35
N TRP A 346 -18.62 -13.74 -2.92
CA TRP A 346 -18.02 -13.31 -1.66
C TRP A 346 -19.09 -12.93 -0.63
N ARG A 347 -18.86 -13.37 0.61
CA ARG A 347 -19.67 -13.06 1.78
C ARG A 347 -18.96 -12.00 2.62
N VAL A 348 -19.72 -11.04 3.11
CA VAL A 348 -19.22 -9.95 3.97
C VAL A 348 -19.83 -10.07 5.36
N GLU A 349 -19.00 -9.92 6.39
CA GLU A 349 -19.44 -9.87 7.78
C GLU A 349 -18.68 -8.78 8.56
N ASP A 350 -19.20 -8.38 9.72
CA ASP A 350 -18.49 -7.49 10.63
C ASP A 350 -17.17 -8.13 11.09
N GLY A 351 -16.10 -7.33 11.12
CA GLY A 351 -14.81 -7.79 11.62
C GLY A 351 -14.77 -8.01 13.13
N PHE A 352 -13.74 -8.72 13.59
CA PHE A 352 -13.52 -9.03 15.01
C PHE A 352 -13.29 -7.78 15.88
N ILE A 353 -12.81 -6.68 15.27
CA ILE A 353 -12.78 -5.34 15.86
C ILE A 353 -13.65 -4.45 14.98
N ARG A 354 -14.83 -4.09 15.47
CA ARG A 354 -15.84 -3.46 14.62
C ARG A 354 -15.89 -1.95 14.78
N SER A 355 -16.09 -1.42 15.99
CA SER A 355 -16.43 0.01 16.13
C SER A 355 -16.30 0.51 17.57
N LEU A 356 -16.43 1.83 17.75
CA LEU A 356 -16.78 2.50 19.01
C LEU A 356 -18.29 2.75 19.00
N GLY A 357 -19.08 1.79 19.46
CA GLY A 357 -20.55 1.80 19.38
C GLY A 357 -21.12 0.63 18.56
N LEU A 358 -22.44 0.50 18.56
CA LEU A 358 -23.15 -0.64 17.96
C LEU A 358 -23.52 -0.39 16.49
N GLY A 359 -23.75 -1.48 15.76
CA GLY A 359 -24.20 -1.41 14.36
C GLY A 359 -25.62 -0.89 14.20
N VAL A 360 -26.47 -1.16 15.20
CA VAL A 360 -27.86 -0.67 15.25
C VAL A 360 -27.95 0.85 15.28
N ASP A 361 -26.92 1.51 15.81
CA ASP A 361 -26.77 2.97 15.85
C ASP A 361 -26.18 3.57 14.55
N LEU A 362 -26.10 2.77 13.48
CA LEU A 362 -25.50 3.14 12.19
C LEU A 362 -24.03 3.59 12.29
N ILE A 363 -23.31 3.11 13.32
CA ILE A 363 -21.87 3.31 13.45
C ILE A 363 -21.15 2.49 12.37
N LYS A 364 -20.39 3.19 11.55
CA LYS A 364 -19.59 2.59 10.46
C LYS A 364 -18.59 1.60 11.05
N PRO A 365 -18.43 0.41 10.45
CA PRO A 365 -17.42 -0.53 10.87
C PRO A 365 -16.01 0.02 10.56
N LEU A 366 -15.03 -0.41 11.34
CA LEU A 366 -13.59 -0.18 11.17
C LEU A 366 -12.92 -1.37 10.47
N SER A 367 -13.50 -2.57 10.57
CA SER A 367 -13.05 -3.75 9.85
C SER A 367 -14.23 -4.63 9.44
N LEU A 368 -14.04 -5.36 8.34
CA LEU A 368 -14.97 -6.34 7.78
C LEU A 368 -14.22 -7.64 7.47
N VAL A 369 -14.92 -8.76 7.53
CA VAL A 369 -14.48 -10.04 6.99
C VAL A 369 -15.04 -10.17 5.57
N LEU A 370 -14.20 -10.58 4.62
CA LEU A 370 -14.59 -10.90 3.25
C LEU A 370 -14.13 -12.33 2.95
N ASP A 371 -15.07 -13.25 2.81
CA ASP A 371 -14.79 -14.67 2.58
C ASP A 371 -15.38 -15.15 1.25
N ARG A 372 -14.58 -15.82 0.43
CA ARG A 372 -14.97 -16.37 -0.89
C ARG A 372 -15.43 -17.84 -0.84
N ARG A 373 -15.09 -18.58 0.21
CA ARG A 373 -15.42 -20.02 0.36
C ARG A 373 -16.70 -20.25 1.17
N GLY A 374 -16.71 -19.70 2.38
CA GLY A 374 -17.69 -19.92 3.45
C GLY A 374 -17.46 -18.88 4.53
N ILE A 375 -18.49 -18.54 5.31
CA ILE A 375 -18.33 -17.58 6.41
C ILE A 375 -17.97 -18.32 7.69
N HIS A 376 -16.99 -17.80 8.45
CA HIS A 376 -16.38 -18.47 9.61
C HIS A 376 -17.32 -18.99 10.72
N TYR A 377 -18.55 -18.51 10.83
CA TYR A 377 -19.51 -18.98 11.84
C TYR A 377 -20.39 -20.14 11.36
N ASP A 378 -20.36 -20.46 10.06
CA ASP A 378 -21.16 -21.52 9.44
C ASP A 378 -20.28 -22.76 9.17
N PRO A 379 -20.34 -23.80 10.03
CA PRO A 379 -19.51 -24.98 9.89
C PRO A 379 -19.98 -25.92 8.76
N ALA A 380 -21.06 -25.61 8.04
CA ALA A 380 -21.57 -26.46 6.97
C ALA A 380 -20.64 -26.52 5.75
N GLN A 381 -19.75 -25.55 5.59
CA GLN A 381 -18.76 -25.48 4.50
C GLN A 381 -17.47 -24.81 4.97
N PRO A 382 -16.30 -25.13 4.38
CA PRO A 382 -15.05 -24.47 4.73
C PRO A 382 -15.07 -22.96 4.49
N SER A 383 -14.45 -22.21 5.39
CA SER A 383 -14.24 -20.77 5.32
C SER A 383 -12.82 -20.40 4.91
N ASP A 384 -12.62 -19.15 4.47
CA ASP A 384 -11.27 -18.65 4.19
C ASP A 384 -10.43 -18.55 5.47
N LEU A 385 -11.05 -18.29 6.62
CA LEU A 385 -10.36 -18.29 7.91
C LEU A 385 -9.82 -19.69 8.25
N GLU A 386 -10.60 -20.74 8.04
CA GLU A 386 -10.12 -22.12 8.27
C GLU A 386 -8.99 -22.48 7.32
N GLN A 387 -9.12 -22.12 6.04
CA GLN A 387 -8.03 -22.30 5.06
C GLN A 387 -6.76 -21.58 5.51
N LEU A 388 -6.87 -20.33 5.96
CA LEU A 388 -5.73 -19.54 6.46
C LEU A 388 -5.06 -20.25 7.64
N LEU A 389 -5.83 -20.79 8.58
CA LEU A 389 -5.29 -21.50 9.74
C LEU A 389 -4.63 -22.84 9.39
N GLN A 390 -5.10 -23.52 8.34
CA GLN A 390 -4.59 -24.82 7.92
C GLN A 390 -3.36 -24.73 7.02
N GLU A 391 -3.32 -23.76 6.11
CA GLU A 391 -2.34 -23.74 5.02
C GLU A 391 -1.26 -22.66 5.16
N THR A 392 -1.45 -21.66 6.03
CA THR A 392 -0.47 -20.60 6.17
C THR A 392 0.73 -21.09 6.99
N ASP A 393 1.93 -20.91 6.45
CA ASP A 393 3.16 -20.99 7.26
C ASP A 393 3.28 -19.73 8.12
N PHE A 394 3.05 -19.89 9.42
CA PHE A 394 3.12 -18.78 10.37
C PHE A 394 4.56 -18.53 10.79
N ASP A 395 5.28 -17.75 10.00
CA ASP A 395 6.67 -17.41 10.29
C ASP A 395 6.83 -16.67 11.64
N ALA A 396 8.07 -16.66 12.15
CA ALA A 396 8.38 -16.08 13.44
C ALA A 396 8.08 -14.57 13.53
N ALA A 397 8.20 -13.83 12.42
CA ALA A 397 7.94 -12.40 12.38
C ALA A 397 6.44 -12.10 12.47
N LEU A 398 5.61 -12.85 11.74
CA LEU A 398 4.16 -12.78 11.79
C LEU A 398 3.64 -13.15 13.18
N LEU A 399 4.15 -14.23 13.78
CA LEU A 399 3.77 -14.64 15.14
C LEU A 399 4.18 -13.60 16.20
N ALA A 400 5.33 -12.95 16.05
CA ALA A 400 5.74 -11.86 16.93
C ALA A 400 4.80 -10.66 16.82
N ARG A 401 4.46 -10.24 15.58
CA ARG A 401 3.47 -9.18 15.33
C ARG A 401 2.10 -9.51 15.93
N ALA A 402 1.61 -10.73 15.72
CA ALA A 402 0.32 -11.19 16.25
C ALA A 402 0.31 -11.20 17.79
N ARG A 403 1.40 -11.62 18.43
CA ARG A 403 1.54 -11.58 19.90
C ARG A 403 1.46 -10.15 20.44
N LEU A 404 2.16 -9.21 19.81
CA LEU A 404 2.13 -7.79 20.20
C LEU A 404 0.73 -7.19 20.03
N LEU A 405 0.07 -7.46 18.91
CA LEU A 405 -1.31 -6.99 18.69
C LEU A 405 -2.26 -7.53 19.75
N ARG A 406 -2.23 -8.85 20.01
CA ARG A 406 -3.08 -9.47 21.04
C ARG A 406 -2.84 -8.86 22.42
N GLN A 407 -1.58 -8.68 22.80
CA GLN A 407 -1.23 -8.03 24.07
C GLN A 407 -1.79 -6.62 24.13
N ARG A 408 -1.64 -5.83 23.06
CA ARG A 408 -2.14 -4.46 22.99
C ARG A 408 -3.66 -4.38 23.08
N LEU A 409 -4.39 -5.28 22.45
CA LEU A 409 -5.85 -5.36 22.54
C LEU A 409 -6.30 -5.60 23.99
N VAL A 410 -5.62 -6.51 24.70
CA VAL A 410 -5.91 -6.82 26.10
C VAL A 410 -5.56 -5.65 27.02
N GLU A 411 -4.38 -5.05 26.86
CA GLU A 411 -3.93 -3.89 27.65
C GLU A 411 -4.87 -2.68 27.52
N LEU A 412 -5.40 -2.45 26.31
CA LEU A 412 -6.33 -1.36 26.04
C LEU A 412 -7.79 -1.73 26.38
N GLY A 413 -8.07 -2.98 26.75
CA GLY A 413 -9.43 -3.46 27.01
C GLY A 413 -10.36 -3.40 25.78
N LEU A 414 -9.81 -3.50 24.57
CA LEU A 414 -10.58 -3.37 23.33
C LEU A 414 -11.47 -4.59 23.11
N THR A 415 -12.72 -4.34 22.71
CA THR A 415 -13.72 -5.36 22.37
C THR A 415 -14.30 -5.09 20.98
N LYS A 416 -15.19 -5.96 20.48
CA LYS A 416 -15.77 -5.82 19.14
C LYS A 416 -16.45 -4.45 18.95
N TYR A 417 -17.24 -4.02 19.91
CA TYR A 417 -18.02 -2.76 19.84
C TYR A 417 -17.52 -1.66 20.79
N ASN A 418 -16.60 -1.99 21.71
CA ASN A 418 -16.05 -1.05 22.70
C ASN A 418 -17.15 -0.29 23.47
N VAL A 419 -18.24 -0.99 23.75
CA VAL A 419 -19.39 -0.50 24.52
C VAL A 419 -19.34 -1.02 25.95
N GLY A 420 -19.91 -0.24 26.86
CA GLY A 420 -19.93 -0.51 28.29
C GLY A 420 -19.02 0.46 29.06
N GLU A 421 -19.59 1.12 30.07
CA GLU A 421 -18.82 1.90 31.03
C GLU A 421 -18.05 0.96 31.95
N ASN A 422 -16.85 1.37 32.39
CA ASN A 422 -16.04 0.62 33.32
C ASN A 422 -16.74 0.64 34.70
N SER A 423 -17.65 -0.31 34.94
CA SER A 423 -18.70 -0.23 35.97
C SER A 423 -18.21 -0.59 37.38
N GLY A 424 -16.92 -0.40 37.64
CA GLY A 424 -16.28 -0.82 38.89
C GLY A 424 -16.06 -2.33 38.99
N PRO A 425 -15.60 -2.82 40.15
CA PRO A 425 -15.29 -4.22 40.35
C PRO A 425 -16.55 -5.09 40.24
N LEU A 426 -16.40 -6.26 39.60
CA LEU A 426 -17.44 -7.28 39.59
C LEU A 426 -17.85 -7.66 41.02
N PRO A 427 -19.13 -8.01 41.27
CA PRO A 427 -19.57 -8.49 42.58
C PRO A 427 -18.69 -9.62 43.10
N SER A 428 -18.38 -9.59 44.40
CA SER A 428 -17.62 -10.66 45.04
C SER A 428 -18.43 -11.96 44.97
N PRO A 429 -17.83 -13.07 44.51
CA PRO A 429 -18.54 -14.34 44.47
C PRO A 429 -18.87 -14.81 45.89
N PRO A 430 -19.92 -15.63 46.07
CA PRO A 430 -20.09 -16.37 47.31
C PRO A 430 -18.83 -17.19 47.61
N THR A 431 -18.34 -17.12 48.84
CA THR A 431 -17.10 -17.77 49.29
C THR A 431 -17.08 -19.25 48.92
N GLY A 432 -15.98 -19.72 48.33
CA GLY A 432 -15.79 -21.12 47.97
C GLY A 432 -16.45 -21.58 46.66
N LYS A 433 -17.22 -20.71 45.96
CA LYS A 433 -17.86 -21.09 44.69
C LYS A 433 -17.00 -20.79 43.47
N ARG A 434 -16.89 -21.77 42.56
CA ARG A 434 -16.31 -21.58 41.22
C ARG A 434 -17.12 -20.53 40.45
N ARG A 435 -16.43 -19.60 39.77
CA ARG A 435 -17.05 -18.59 38.91
C ARG A 435 -17.09 -19.08 37.47
N LEU A 436 -18.25 -18.96 36.83
CA LEU A 436 -18.43 -19.24 35.41
C LEU A 436 -19.04 -18.01 34.74
N LEU A 437 -18.41 -17.52 33.69
CA LEU A 437 -18.97 -16.48 32.84
C LEU A 437 -19.73 -17.14 31.70
N VAL A 438 -21.01 -16.80 31.56
CA VAL A 438 -21.85 -17.15 30.41
C VAL A 438 -22.12 -15.87 29.64
N VAL A 439 -21.69 -15.82 28.39
CA VAL A 439 -21.90 -14.68 27.50
C VAL A 439 -23.09 -15.00 26.62
N GLY A 440 -24.10 -14.13 26.64
CA GLY A 440 -25.28 -14.24 25.80
C GLY A 440 -25.02 -13.81 24.36
N GLN A 441 -25.90 -14.24 23.47
CA GLN A 441 -25.89 -13.91 22.04
C GLN A 441 -27.28 -13.51 21.56
N VAL A 442 -27.37 -12.70 20.51
CA VAL A 442 -28.65 -12.36 19.87
C VAL A 442 -29.26 -13.63 19.26
N GLU A 443 -30.43 -14.06 19.76
CA GLU A 443 -31.02 -15.36 19.40
C GLU A 443 -31.40 -15.49 17.91
N SER A 444 -31.60 -14.36 17.23
CA SER A 444 -31.87 -14.30 15.79
C SER A 444 -30.61 -14.22 14.92
N ASP A 445 -29.41 -14.14 15.51
CA ASP A 445 -28.14 -14.00 14.80
C ASP A 445 -27.82 -15.23 13.93
N ALA A 446 -27.25 -14.99 12.76
CA ALA A 446 -26.88 -16.06 11.83
C ALA A 446 -25.88 -17.05 12.46
N SER A 447 -24.97 -16.58 13.32
CA SER A 447 -24.01 -17.45 14.02
C SER A 447 -24.66 -18.48 14.92
N LEU A 448 -25.81 -18.18 15.56
CA LEU A 448 -26.57 -19.18 16.31
C LEU A 448 -27.31 -20.14 15.39
N ARG A 449 -27.96 -19.61 14.34
CA ARG A 449 -28.71 -20.43 13.37
C ARG A 449 -27.84 -21.48 12.70
N HIS A 450 -26.61 -21.12 12.33
CA HIS A 450 -25.70 -22.01 11.61
C HIS A 450 -24.71 -22.74 12.54
N GLY A 451 -24.21 -22.07 13.58
CA GLY A 451 -23.15 -22.59 14.44
C GLY A 451 -23.61 -23.35 15.69
N SER A 452 -24.88 -23.24 16.10
CA SER A 452 -25.39 -23.88 17.32
C SER A 452 -26.73 -24.60 17.10
N PRO A 453 -26.72 -25.74 16.39
CA PRO A 453 -27.96 -26.47 16.07
C PRO A 453 -28.67 -27.06 17.31
N GLN A 454 -27.96 -27.20 18.44
CA GLN A 454 -28.50 -27.86 19.65
C GLN A 454 -28.91 -26.89 20.76
N VAL A 455 -28.33 -25.68 20.80
CA VAL A 455 -28.60 -24.67 21.83
C VAL A 455 -28.92 -23.36 21.14
N THR A 456 -30.22 -23.07 21.02
CA THR A 456 -30.73 -21.96 20.20
C THR A 456 -31.19 -20.76 21.00
N SER A 457 -31.13 -20.81 22.34
CA SER A 457 -31.51 -19.69 23.22
C SER A 457 -30.54 -19.52 24.38
N ASN A 458 -30.42 -18.28 24.87
CA ASN A 458 -29.61 -17.96 26.04
C ASN A 458 -30.14 -18.65 27.30
N SER A 459 -31.47 -18.80 27.40
CA SER A 459 -32.11 -19.47 28.52
C SER A 459 -31.76 -20.96 28.59
N GLU A 460 -31.67 -21.64 27.44
CA GLU A 460 -31.26 -23.03 27.36
C GLU A 460 -29.77 -23.20 27.67
N LEU A 461 -28.93 -22.28 27.18
CA LEU A 461 -27.51 -22.26 27.53
C LEU A 461 -27.31 -22.13 29.05
N LEU A 462 -28.01 -21.19 29.69
CA LEU A 462 -27.95 -21.00 31.14
C LEU A 462 -28.43 -22.23 31.92
N ARG A 463 -29.52 -22.87 31.47
CA ARG A 463 -30.02 -24.12 32.06
C ARG A 463 -28.99 -25.24 31.98
N ARG A 464 -28.36 -25.44 30.82
CA ARG A 464 -27.31 -26.45 30.66
C ARG A 464 -26.08 -26.16 31.50
N VAL A 465 -25.63 -24.91 31.55
CA VAL A 465 -24.48 -24.51 32.40
C VAL A 465 -24.79 -24.74 33.88
N ARG A 466 -25.99 -24.38 34.34
CA ARG A 466 -26.45 -24.63 35.71
C ARG A 466 -26.55 -26.13 36.02
N HIS A 467 -27.11 -26.91 35.11
CA HIS A 467 -27.22 -28.36 35.28
C HIS A 467 -25.83 -29.02 35.36
N ALA A 468 -24.90 -28.63 34.50
CA ALA A 468 -23.53 -29.14 34.50
C ALA A 468 -22.68 -28.62 35.67
N ASN A 469 -23.07 -27.50 36.30
CA ASN A 469 -22.33 -26.86 37.39
C ASN A 469 -23.27 -26.38 38.51
N PRO A 470 -23.89 -27.30 39.28
CA PRO A 470 -24.92 -26.96 40.27
C PRO A 470 -24.46 -25.96 41.32
N ASP A 471 -23.21 -26.09 41.78
CA ASP A 471 -22.66 -25.28 42.88
C ASP A 471 -21.93 -24.00 42.42
N ALA A 472 -21.78 -23.79 41.12
CA ALA A 472 -21.04 -22.64 40.60
C ALA A 472 -21.83 -21.32 40.72
N CYS A 473 -21.10 -20.22 40.91
CA CYS A 473 -21.60 -18.87 40.70
C CYS A 473 -21.57 -18.57 39.19
N ILE A 474 -22.74 -18.45 38.57
CA ILE A 474 -22.87 -18.13 37.14
C ILE A 474 -23.03 -16.62 37.01
N LEU A 475 -22.09 -15.99 36.33
CA LEU A 475 -22.15 -14.60 35.91
C LEU A 475 -22.68 -14.60 34.47
N TYR A 476 -23.89 -14.09 34.26
CA TYR A 476 -24.43 -13.93 32.93
C TYR A 476 -24.15 -12.52 32.41
N LYS A 477 -23.49 -12.41 31.27
CA LYS A 477 -23.31 -11.17 30.54
C LYS A 477 -24.19 -11.23 29.30
N PRO A 478 -25.31 -10.48 29.22
CA PRO A 478 -26.12 -10.43 28.01
C PRO A 478 -25.32 -9.84 26.85
N HIS A 479 -25.78 -10.12 25.63
CA HIS A 479 -25.28 -9.42 24.44
C HIS A 479 -25.58 -7.91 24.58
N PRO A 480 -24.71 -7.01 24.08
CA PRO A 480 -24.92 -5.56 24.22
C PRO A 480 -26.05 -4.99 23.33
N ASP A 481 -26.40 -5.67 22.24
CA ASP A 481 -27.67 -5.48 21.51
C ASP A 481 -28.79 -6.25 22.22
#